data_AF-Q9U4A8-F1
#
_entry.id   AF-Q9U4A8-F1
#
_cell.length_a   1.000
_cell.length_b   1.000
_cell.length_c   1.000
_cell.angle_alpha   90.00
_cell.angle_beta   90.00
_cell.angle_gamma   90.00
#
_symmetry.space_group_name_H-M   'P 1'
#
loop_
_entity.id
_entity.type
_entity.pdbx_description
1 polymer ?
#
loop_
_entity_poly.entity_id
_entity_poly.type
_entity_poly.pdbx_seq_one_letter_code
_entity_poly.pdbx_strand_id
1 'polypeptide(L)'
;LNYNLKPSYEYQDDPWKAHVWKDDEDGPGRKRAAPLRSKSSHWAALFATRLMRGALARRVPVTILYATETGKSEKYAKTMGELLKHVFYPKVLCMDEYDTKKIGHETLLLIRDQ
;
A
#
# COMPACT_ATOMS: atom_id res chain seq x y z
N LEU A 1 4.84 47.47 32.72
CA LEU A 1 4.98 46.54 33.86
C LEU A 1 4.31 45.23 33.47
N ASN A 2 5.06 44.14 33.31
CA ASN A 2 4.50 42.80 33.10
C ASN A 2 4.75 41.99 34.36
N TYR A 3 3.71 41.80 35.17
CA TYR A 3 3.76 40.91 36.33
C TYR A 3 3.31 39.53 35.90
N ASN A 4 4.22 38.55 35.93
CA ASN A 4 3.86 37.15 35.78
C ASN A 4 3.41 36.61 37.14
N LEU A 5 2.12 36.27 37.24
CA LEU A 5 1.54 35.64 38.43
C LEU A 5 1.95 34.17 38.47
N LYS A 6 2.53 33.76 39.61
CA LYS A 6 2.93 32.38 39.90
C LYS A 6 1.95 31.72 40.86
N PRO A 7 1.78 30.39 40.78
CA PRO A 7 2.66 29.46 40.07
C PRO A 7 2.30 29.25 38.59
N SER A 8 3.19 29.67 37.70
CA SER A 8 3.19 29.25 36.30
C SER A 8 3.89 27.89 36.21
N TYR A 9 3.31 26.97 35.43
CA TYR A 9 3.78 25.60 35.23
C TYR A 9 5.07 25.50 34.38
N GLU A 10 5.78 26.63 34.18
CA GLU A 10 6.98 26.76 33.35
C GLU A 10 8.20 26.00 33.91
N TYR A 11 8.14 25.53 35.15
CA TYR A 11 9.18 24.71 35.78
C TYR A 11 8.90 23.20 35.69
N GLN A 12 7.77 22.78 35.12
CA GLN A 12 7.53 21.35 34.92
C GLN A 12 8.27 20.84 33.68
N ASP A 13 9.04 19.78 33.87
CA ASP A 13 9.56 19.00 32.76
C ASP A 13 8.42 18.45 31.91
N ASP A 14 8.66 18.35 30.59
CA ASP A 14 7.68 17.82 29.64
C ASP A 14 7.07 16.51 30.16
N PRO A 15 5.74 16.34 30.10
CA PRO A 15 5.04 15.26 30.79
C PRO A 15 5.51 13.85 30.38
N TRP A 16 6.10 13.67 29.19
CA TRP A 16 6.68 12.39 28.75
C TRP A 16 8.03 12.06 29.42
N LYS A 17 8.70 13.02 30.06
CA LYS A 17 9.93 12.81 30.84
C LYS A 17 9.62 12.46 32.30
N ALA A 18 8.52 13.01 32.83
CA ALA A 18 8.13 12.81 34.23
C ALA A 18 7.29 11.54 34.45
N HIS A 19 6.78 10.90 33.39
CA HIS A 19 5.97 9.70 33.54
C HIS A 19 6.84 8.48 33.90
N VAL A 20 6.86 8.16 35.21
CA VAL A 20 7.29 6.85 35.70
C VAL A 20 6.15 5.88 35.45
N TRP A 21 6.38 4.88 34.59
CA TRP A 21 5.43 3.80 34.33
C TRP A 21 5.34 2.96 35.60
N LYS A 22 4.16 2.89 36.21
CA LYS A 22 3.95 2.24 37.50
C LYS A 22 3.64 0.75 37.31
N ASP A 23 4.52 0.04 36.60
CA ASP A 23 4.44 -1.41 36.35
C ASP A 23 5.83 -2.08 36.34
N ASP A 24 6.85 -1.45 36.94
CA ASP A 24 8.23 -1.97 37.01
C ASP A 24 8.56 -2.60 38.38
N GLU A 25 7.61 -3.28 39.02
CA GLU A 25 7.85 -3.93 40.33
C GLU A 25 7.50 -5.42 40.40
N ASP A 26 7.60 -6.17 39.28
CA ASP A 26 7.87 -7.62 39.34
C ASP A 26 8.29 -8.24 37.97
N GLY A 27 9.49 -8.81 37.89
CA GLY A 27 9.82 -9.91 36.95
C GLY A 27 10.14 -9.60 35.47
N PRO A 28 10.87 -10.49 34.76
CA PRO A 28 11.72 -10.15 33.61
C PRO A 28 10.91 -9.99 32.32
N GLY A 29 10.81 -8.78 31.77
CA GLY A 29 9.93 -8.66 30.60
C GLY A 29 9.84 -7.32 29.90
N ARG A 30 10.90 -6.49 29.91
CA ARG A 30 10.97 -5.35 29.00
C ARG A 30 11.05 -5.89 27.58
N LYS A 31 9.89 -6.17 26.97
CA LYS A 31 9.74 -6.50 25.55
C LYS A 31 10.12 -5.24 24.77
N ARG A 32 11.43 -4.95 24.73
CA ARG A 32 12.07 -4.20 23.65
C ARG A 32 11.41 -4.74 22.40
N ALA A 33 10.75 -3.90 21.62
CA ALA A 33 10.13 -4.31 20.36
C ALA A 33 11.17 -5.16 19.64
N ALA A 34 10.98 -6.49 19.67
CA ALA A 34 11.96 -7.40 19.14
C ALA A 34 12.06 -7.00 17.65
N PRO A 35 13.26 -6.79 17.10
CA PRO A 35 13.38 -6.58 15.67
C PRO A 35 12.66 -7.76 15.04
N LEU A 36 11.59 -7.47 14.27
CA LEU A 36 10.67 -8.46 13.72
C LEU A 36 11.50 -9.58 13.10
N ARG A 37 11.69 -10.67 13.86
CA ARG A 37 12.62 -11.73 13.46
C ARG A 37 12.02 -12.32 12.20
N SER A 38 12.73 -12.14 11.09
CA SER A 38 12.34 -12.41 9.70
C SER A 38 12.12 -13.91 9.40
N LYS A 39 11.27 -14.57 10.19
CA LYS A 39 10.78 -15.93 9.98
C LYS A 39 9.27 -15.95 9.68
N SER A 40 8.57 -14.85 9.98
CA SER A 40 7.12 -14.69 9.78
C SER A 40 6.75 -13.91 8.51
N SER A 41 7.72 -13.24 7.87
CA SER A 41 7.49 -12.37 6.71
C SER A 41 6.98 -13.14 5.50
N HIS A 42 7.49 -14.36 5.26
CA HIS A 42 6.96 -15.24 4.21
C HIS A 42 5.51 -15.64 4.50
N TRP A 43 5.19 -16.12 5.71
CA TRP A 43 3.81 -16.47 6.06
C TRP A 43 2.84 -15.29 5.96
N ALA A 44 3.28 -14.09 6.33
CA ALA A 44 2.51 -12.86 6.15
C ALA A 44 2.29 -12.53 4.66
N ALA A 45 3.32 -12.66 3.81
CA ALA A 45 3.19 -12.49 2.36
C ALA A 45 2.25 -13.57 1.75
N LEU A 46 2.34 -14.81 2.20
CA LEU A 46 1.46 -15.90 1.77
C LEU A 46 0.01 -15.64 2.19
N PHE A 47 -0.20 -15.13 3.40
CA PHE A 47 -1.52 -14.75 3.88
C PHE A 47 -2.11 -13.59 3.05
N ALA A 48 -1.32 -12.54 2.82
CA ALA A 48 -1.71 -11.40 2.00
C ALA A 48 -2.05 -11.82 0.56
N THR A 49 -1.25 -12.67 -0.06
CA THR A 49 -1.52 -13.19 -1.42
C THR A 49 -2.79 -14.03 -1.47
N ARG A 50 -3.07 -14.86 -0.45
CA ARG A 50 -4.33 -15.60 -0.34
C ARG A 50 -5.55 -14.68 -0.25
N LEU A 51 -5.47 -13.63 0.56
CA LEU A 51 -6.53 -12.61 0.67
C LEU A 51 -6.73 -11.86 -0.65
N MET A 52 -5.63 -11.42 -1.28
CA MET A 52 -5.69 -10.73 -2.57
C MET A 52 -6.30 -11.62 -3.66
N ARG A 53 -5.99 -12.92 -3.70
CA ARG A 53 -6.58 -13.85 -4.68
C ARG A 53 -8.11 -13.86 -4.61
N GLY A 54 -8.67 -13.92 -3.40
CA GLY A 54 -10.12 -13.89 -3.21
C GLY A 54 -10.74 -12.54 -3.59
N ALA A 55 -10.11 -11.44 -3.21
CA ALA A 55 -10.59 -10.10 -3.53
C ALA A 55 -10.53 -9.80 -5.05
N LEU A 56 -9.45 -10.21 -5.71
CA LEU A 56 -9.25 -10.02 -7.15
C LEU A 56 -10.21 -10.86 -7.98
N ALA A 57 -10.58 -12.06 -7.54
CA ALA A 57 -11.53 -12.92 -8.24
C ALA A 57 -12.94 -12.31 -8.37
N ARG A 58 -13.31 -11.36 -7.50
CA ARG A 58 -14.60 -10.65 -7.56
C ARG A 58 -14.55 -9.37 -8.40
N ARG A 59 -13.36 -8.90 -8.77
CA ARG A 59 -13.18 -7.66 -9.54
C ARG A 59 -13.31 -7.95 -11.03
N VAL A 60 -13.87 -7.00 -11.76
CA VAL A 60 -14.00 -7.09 -13.22
C VAL A 60 -12.61 -7.02 -13.86
N PRO A 61 -12.21 -8.00 -14.69
CA PRO A 61 -10.96 -7.96 -15.42
C PRO A 61 -11.03 -6.91 -16.53
N VAL A 62 -9.99 -6.09 -16.63
CA VAL A 62 -9.86 -5.05 -17.66
C VAL A 62 -8.54 -5.24 -18.37
N THR A 63 -8.53 -5.36 -19.70
CA THR A 63 -7.29 -5.37 -20.50
C THR A 63 -7.05 -3.98 -21.07
N ILE A 64 -5.86 -3.43 -20.84
CA ILE A 64 -5.40 -2.16 -21.41
C ILE A 64 -4.30 -2.49 -22.42
N LEU A 65 -4.62 -2.32 -23.69
CA LEU A 65 -3.68 -2.48 -24.79
C LEU A 65 -3.05 -1.13 -25.15
N TYR A 66 -1.73 -1.13 -25.33
CA TYR A 66 -1.00 0.01 -25.84
C TYR A 66 -0.13 -0.40 -27.02
N ALA A 67 -0.04 0.48 -28.02
CA ALA A 67 0.97 0.43 -29.06
C ALA A 67 1.92 1.61 -28.84
N THR A 68 3.23 1.37 -28.83
CA THR A 68 4.22 2.40 -28.52
C THR A 68 5.37 2.39 -29.52
N GLU A 69 5.60 3.53 -30.17
CA GLU A 69 6.81 3.76 -30.97
C GLU A 69 7.88 4.54 -30.19
N THR A 70 7.45 5.50 -29.35
CA THR A 70 8.33 6.44 -28.61
C THR A 70 8.27 6.32 -27.09
N GLY A 71 7.47 5.38 -26.55
CA GLY A 71 7.33 5.13 -25.11
C GLY A 71 6.25 5.96 -24.40
N LYS A 72 5.56 6.87 -25.10
CA LYS A 72 4.56 7.77 -24.48
C LYS A 72 3.28 7.04 -24.10
N SER A 73 2.70 6.31 -25.04
CA SER A 73 1.46 5.54 -24.86
C SER A 73 1.61 4.47 -23.77
N GLU A 74 2.78 3.85 -23.63
CA GLU A 74 3.09 2.91 -22.54
C GLU A 74 2.97 3.59 -21.16
N LYS A 75 3.56 4.78 -20.99
CA LYS A 75 3.46 5.54 -19.74
C LYS A 75 2.01 5.87 -19.39
N TYR A 76 1.25 6.34 -20.38
CA TYR A 76 -0.18 6.62 -20.19
C TYR A 76 -0.97 5.37 -19.80
N ALA A 77 -0.73 4.23 -20.46
CA ALA A 77 -1.40 2.97 -20.15
C ALA A 77 -1.10 2.50 -18.72
N LYS A 78 0.14 2.68 -18.24
CA LYS A 78 0.53 2.40 -16.85
C LYS A 78 -0.21 3.30 -15.87
N THR A 79 -0.22 4.61 -16.10
CA THR A 79 -0.96 5.57 -15.25
C THR A 79 -2.46 5.27 -15.24
N MET A 80 -3.05 4.93 -16.38
CA MET A 80 -4.45 4.53 -16.47
C MET A 80 -4.72 3.23 -15.69
N GLY A 81 -3.80 2.27 -15.76
CA GLY A 81 -3.85 1.06 -14.95
C GLY A 81 -3.83 1.34 -13.44
N GLU A 82 -3.01 2.28 -12.99
CA GLU A 82 -2.97 2.69 -11.57
C GLU A 82 -4.30 3.30 -11.11
N LEU A 83 -4.91 4.16 -11.93
CA LEU A 83 -6.22 4.76 -11.65
C LEU A 83 -7.32 3.69 -11.57
N LEU A 84 -7.34 2.75 -12.51
CA LEU A 84 -8.36 1.71 -12.58
C LEU A 84 -8.17 0.62 -11.52
N LYS A 85 -6.96 0.43 -10.97
CA LYS A 85 -6.65 -0.59 -9.95
C LYS A 85 -7.46 -0.45 -8.67
N HIS A 86 -8.01 0.73 -8.38
CA HIS A 86 -8.87 0.92 -7.20
C HIS A 86 -10.18 0.14 -7.30
N VAL A 87 -10.76 0.04 -8.51
CA VAL A 87 -12.10 -0.53 -8.74
C VAL A 87 -12.04 -1.83 -9.54
N PHE A 88 -11.13 -1.90 -10.52
CA PHE A 88 -10.99 -3.00 -11.46
C PHE A 88 -9.78 -3.89 -11.16
N TYR A 89 -9.63 -4.97 -11.93
CA TYR A 89 -8.38 -5.73 -12.05
C TYR A 89 -7.76 -5.45 -13.44
N PRO A 90 -7.02 -4.34 -13.60
CA PRO A 90 -6.44 -3.96 -14.88
C PRO A 90 -5.18 -4.78 -15.19
N LYS A 91 -5.04 -5.15 -16.47
CA LYS A 91 -3.87 -5.79 -17.06
C LYS A 91 -3.38 -4.94 -18.22
N VAL A 92 -2.18 -4.39 -18.11
CA VAL A 92 -1.57 -3.57 -19.17
C VAL A 92 -0.71 -4.48 -20.05
N LEU A 93 -0.93 -4.46 -21.36
CA LEU A 93 -0.26 -5.32 -22.34
C LEU A 93 0.13 -4.52 -23.59
N CYS A 94 1.29 -4.83 -24.16
CA CYS A 94 1.66 -4.34 -25.49
C CYS A 94 0.79 -5.05 -26.54
N MET A 95 0.40 -4.35 -27.61
CA MET A 95 -0.36 -4.96 -28.71
C MET A 95 0.41 -6.10 -29.39
N ASP A 96 1.74 -6.03 -29.47
CA ASP A 96 2.58 -7.09 -30.07
C ASP A 96 2.55 -8.40 -29.27
N GLU A 97 2.36 -8.32 -27.95
CA GLU A 97 2.29 -9.47 -27.05
C GLU A 97 0.86 -10.01 -26.88
N TYR A 98 -0.12 -9.32 -27.48
CA TYR A 98 -1.52 -9.64 -27.32
C TYR A 98 -1.99 -10.71 -28.29
N ASP A 99 -2.63 -11.76 -27.77
CA ASP A 99 -3.24 -12.81 -28.57
C ASP A 99 -4.68 -12.44 -28.93
N THR A 100 -4.93 -12.17 -30.21
CA THR A 100 -6.23 -11.76 -30.75
C THR A 100 -7.35 -12.76 -30.49
N LYS A 101 -7.03 -14.03 -30.24
CA LYS A 101 -8.02 -15.07 -29.86
C LYS A 101 -8.70 -14.79 -28.52
N LYS A 102 -8.07 -13.99 -27.65
CA LYS A 102 -8.60 -13.68 -26.31
C LYS A 102 -9.70 -12.61 -26.33
N ILE A 103 -9.86 -11.89 -27.44
CA ILE A 103 -10.80 -10.76 -27.53
C ILE A 103 -12.24 -11.14 -27.20
N GLY A 104 -12.67 -12.36 -27.52
CA GLY A 104 -14.03 -12.85 -27.24
C GLY A 104 -14.28 -13.19 -25.77
N HIS A 105 -13.23 -13.33 -24.95
CA HIS A 105 -13.34 -13.64 -23.52
C HIS A 105 -13.13 -12.41 -22.63
N GLU A 106 -12.84 -11.25 -23.21
CA GLU A 106 -12.58 -10.03 -22.45
C GLU A 106 -13.87 -9.33 -22.06
N THR A 107 -13.91 -8.87 -20.81
CA THR A 107 -15.06 -8.12 -20.27
C THR A 107 -14.96 -6.64 -20.60
N LEU A 108 -13.75 -6.08 -20.64
CA LEU A 108 -13.51 -4.67 -20.98
C LEU A 108 -12.10 -4.52 -21.55
N LEU A 109 -12.01 -3.94 -22.75
CA LEU A 109 -10.78 -3.74 -23.50
C LEU A 109 -10.61 -2.24 -23.78
N LEU A 110 -9.49 -1.66 -23.34
CA LEU A 110 -9.12 -0.26 -23.58
C LEU A 110 -7.90 -0.20 -24.47
N ILE A 111 -7.96 0.58 -25.55
CA ILE A 111 -6.85 0.76 -26.48
C ILE A 111 -6.39 2.21 -26.42
N ARG A 112 -5.08 2.43 -26.22
CA ARG A 112 -4.47 3.74 -26.44
C ARG A 112 -3.47 3.65 -27.58
N ASP A 113 -3.82 4.34 -28.65
CA ASP A 113 -2.95 4.69 -29.76
C ASP A 113 -2.56 6.19 -29.61
N GLN A 114 -1.30 6.52 -29.88
CA GLN A 114 -0.62 7.82 -29.73
C GLN A 114 -0.30 8.34 -28.30
#